data_AF-A0A7K0PHH3-F1
#
_entry.id   AF-A0A7K0PHH3-F1
#
_cell.length_a   1.000
_cell.length_b   1.000
_cell.length_c   1.000
_cell.angle_alpha   90.00
_cell.angle_beta   90.00
_cell.angle_gamma   90.00
#
_symmetry.space_group_name_H-M   'P 1'
#
loop_
_entity.id
_entity.type
_entity.pdbx_description
1 polymer ?
#
loop_
_entity_poly.entity_id
_entity_poly.type
_entity_poly.pdbx_seq_one_letter_code
_entity_poly.pdbx_strand_id
1 'polypeptide(L)'
;MLETPTVPSFFCPPGEPSVAQTVADVRELSAWILNRDRSRPLVLVTVRNKEHDPFFHPDDVLPLVAGAGDVVAIRQVPKSKLTVELSRLLPDGMSVFNGAARIYWPIDLAGSHPSRHPLVLADSDDSSPSEKRARLAGRWRQPPQGLQLTSRAPLTPPHRNGAPPPIRGRPVRPTAPPTVAAAATGAAVSPTTASAERPRPVRPAAPISETPMPPNAVESDPSPAPALEVQKPLRVVGPGEDELRLEVTRAWLAMLPDPADRNRFGLQPYRLHRELAAQLEIHEPARAAVAAAAARVISGYAWTQVTPVPRRVEQDGVPVIRDGDHAVGWRYPLPGDDRFLFYWQPAAGPLVLTRIGAHDRTELPEGASITPRHHTEAEAVERDTSPAPLADERVAALEAALEHQRLELERLAARLDNAPVAASVTVAPEARVEREAGEPRKPATPPPLGGNARRRSVDIPDDVLAAALNDAGRPLSSRELRKVLGIEPTVPGHHVTRMLNRALASGVIHRTGERQGARYTAA
;
A
#
# COMPACT_ATOMS: atom_id res chain seq x y z
N MET A 1 26.23 15.59 18.99
CA MET A 1 26.72 15.05 17.70
C MET A 1 26.01 13.74 17.49
N LEU A 2 25.14 13.64 16.47
CA LEU A 2 24.50 12.37 16.15
C LEU A 2 25.49 11.54 15.34
N GLU A 3 25.77 10.32 15.79
CA GLU A 3 26.66 9.39 15.09
C GLU A 3 26.12 9.18 13.68
N THR A 4 27.01 9.30 12.68
CA THR A 4 26.64 9.07 11.29
C THR A 4 26.11 7.64 11.19
N PRO A 5 24.95 7.41 10.56
CA PRO A 5 24.36 6.08 10.55
C PRO A 5 25.32 5.09 9.91
N THR A 6 25.65 4.04 10.68
CA THR A 6 26.57 2.99 10.23
C THR A 6 25.90 2.22 9.09
N VAL A 7 26.49 2.32 7.91
CA VAL A 7 26.12 1.47 6.77
C VAL A 7 26.30 0.01 7.20
N PRO A 8 25.32 -0.88 6.95
CA PRO A 8 25.44 -2.26 7.39
C PRO A 8 26.73 -2.91 6.89
N SER A 9 27.31 -3.78 7.71
CA SER A 9 28.66 -4.29 7.49
C SER A 9 28.79 -5.15 6.23
N PHE A 10 27.67 -5.73 5.79
CA PHE A 10 27.57 -6.56 4.58
C PHE A 10 27.27 -5.75 3.31
N PHE A 11 27.10 -4.43 3.39
CA PHE A 11 26.94 -3.62 2.18
C PHE A 11 28.27 -3.52 1.45
N CYS A 12 28.25 -3.90 0.18
CA CYS A 12 29.30 -3.60 -0.77
C CYS A 12 29.33 -2.08 -1.05
N PRO A 13 30.45 -1.56 -1.58
CA PRO A 13 30.53 -0.18 -2.03
C PRO A 13 29.39 0.17 -3.01
N PRO A 14 29.04 1.47 -3.12
CA PRO A 14 27.95 1.92 -3.99
C PRO A 14 28.12 1.39 -5.42
N GLY A 15 27.08 0.76 -5.95
CA GLY A 15 27.07 0.21 -7.32
C GLY A 15 27.32 -1.31 -7.40
N GLU A 16 27.62 -1.96 -6.28
CA GLU A 16 27.70 -3.43 -6.21
C GLU A 16 26.49 -4.01 -5.46
N PRO A 17 25.92 -5.13 -5.94
CA PRO A 17 24.79 -5.75 -5.29
C PRO A 17 25.26 -6.43 -4.00
N SER A 18 24.68 -6.05 -2.87
CA SER A 18 25.00 -6.70 -1.59
C SER A 18 24.08 -7.89 -1.36
N VAL A 19 24.55 -8.94 -0.68
CA VAL A 19 23.74 -10.15 -0.41
C VAL A 19 23.59 -10.36 1.09
N ALA A 20 22.35 -10.29 1.59
CA ALA A 20 22.04 -10.69 2.96
C ALA A 20 21.82 -12.22 3.03
N GLN A 21 22.63 -12.91 3.83
CA GLN A 21 22.68 -14.38 3.94
C GLN A 21 22.33 -14.88 5.34
N THR A 22 22.42 -14.03 6.36
CA THR A 22 22.18 -14.40 7.77
C THR A 22 21.04 -13.61 8.39
N VAL A 23 20.56 -14.06 9.56
CA VAL A 23 19.57 -13.32 10.36
C VAL A 23 20.15 -12.00 10.87
N ALA A 24 21.45 -11.94 11.16
CA ALA A 24 22.13 -10.71 11.54
C ALA A 24 22.10 -9.70 10.40
N ASP A 25 22.40 -10.12 9.17
CA ASP A 25 22.33 -9.26 7.97
C ASP A 25 20.91 -8.74 7.77
N VAL A 26 19.88 -9.58 7.97
CA VAL A 26 18.47 -9.16 7.86
C VAL A 26 18.11 -8.13 8.93
N ARG A 27 18.64 -8.25 10.15
CA ARG A 27 18.43 -7.26 11.21
C ARG A 27 19.08 -5.93 10.87
N GLU A 28 20.35 -5.96 10.48
CA GLU A 28 21.05 -4.76 10.02
C GLU A 28 20.35 -4.12 8.81
N LEU A 29 19.89 -4.93 7.85
CA LEU A 29 19.11 -4.48 6.70
C LEU A 29 17.80 -3.82 7.11
N SER A 30 17.06 -4.41 8.06
CA SER A 30 15.81 -3.86 8.55
C SER A 30 16.02 -2.51 9.25
N ALA A 31 17.08 -2.39 10.05
CA ALA A 31 17.47 -1.14 10.68
C ALA A 31 17.83 -0.08 9.64
N TRP A 32 18.53 -0.46 8.57
CA TRP A 32 18.85 0.43 7.46
C TRP A 32 17.63 0.87 6.65
N ILE A 33 16.68 -0.03 6.38
CA ILE A 33 15.41 0.30 5.71
C ILE A 33 14.67 1.39 6.48
N LEU A 34 14.62 1.25 7.81
CA LEU A 34 13.89 2.12 8.74
C LEU A 34 14.70 3.35 9.19
N ASN A 35 15.94 3.48 8.75
CA ASN A 35 16.80 4.59 9.11
C ASN A 35 16.32 5.90 8.45
N ARG A 36 15.96 6.89 9.29
CA ARG A 36 15.49 8.21 8.84
C ARG A 36 16.57 9.07 8.19
N ASP A 37 17.83 8.83 8.56
CA ASP A 37 18.98 9.58 8.04
C ASP A 37 19.51 8.98 6.73
N ARG A 38 18.92 7.87 6.27
CA ARG A 38 19.23 7.32 4.96
C ARG A 38 18.82 8.33 3.91
N SER A 39 19.75 8.70 3.03
CA SER A 39 19.53 9.66 1.94
C SER A 39 19.31 9.00 0.58
N ARG A 40 19.52 7.68 0.49
CA ARG A 40 19.49 6.94 -0.77
C ARG A 40 18.41 5.87 -0.74
N PRO A 41 17.56 5.75 -1.79
CA PRO A 41 16.65 4.63 -1.93
C PRO A 41 17.37 3.29 -1.92
N LEU A 42 16.64 2.26 -1.50
CA LEU A 42 17.12 0.88 -1.44
C LEU A 42 16.18 0.02 -2.28
N VAL A 43 16.70 -0.77 -3.20
CA VAL A 43 15.92 -1.81 -3.89
C VAL A 43 16.26 -3.14 -3.29
N LEU A 44 15.25 -3.80 -2.73
CA LEU A 44 15.38 -5.12 -2.16
C LEU A 44 14.76 -6.16 -3.09
N VAL A 45 15.55 -7.16 -3.47
CA VAL A 45 15.07 -8.29 -4.25
C VAL A 45 15.11 -9.55 -3.40
N THR A 46 14.09 -10.41 -3.54
CA THR A 46 14.07 -11.74 -2.93
C THR A 46 14.18 -12.83 -3.99
N VAL A 47 14.76 -13.97 -3.63
CA VAL A 47 14.70 -15.21 -4.42
C VAL A 47 13.45 -16.00 -4.02
N ARG A 48 12.84 -16.76 -4.94
CA ARG A 48 11.73 -17.66 -4.59
C ARG A 48 12.22 -18.90 -3.86
N ASN A 49 11.30 -19.50 -3.11
CA ASN A 49 11.56 -20.79 -2.51
C ASN A 49 11.81 -21.83 -3.61
N LYS A 50 12.92 -22.57 -3.51
CA LYS A 50 13.41 -23.58 -4.48
C LYS A 50 14.03 -23.05 -5.77
N GLU A 51 14.08 -21.73 -5.97
CA GLU A 51 14.85 -21.14 -7.06
C GLU A 51 16.26 -20.81 -6.57
N HIS A 52 17.26 -20.96 -7.45
CA HIS A 52 18.64 -20.64 -7.13
C HIS A 52 18.97 -19.16 -7.41
N ASP A 53 18.28 -18.60 -8.41
CA ASP A 53 18.51 -17.27 -8.92
C ASP A 53 17.26 -16.40 -8.70
N PRO A 54 17.43 -15.11 -8.34
CA PRO A 54 16.31 -14.20 -8.19
C PRO A 54 15.68 -13.91 -9.55
N PHE A 55 14.35 -13.82 -9.58
CA PHE A 55 13.61 -13.39 -10.77
C PHE A 55 14.05 -12.01 -11.27
N PHE A 56 14.31 -11.08 -10.34
CA PHE A 56 14.94 -9.79 -10.65
C PHE A 56 16.44 -9.88 -10.37
N HIS A 57 17.26 -10.18 -11.38
CA HIS A 57 18.70 -10.28 -11.15
C HIS A 57 19.25 -8.91 -10.68
N PRO A 58 20.08 -8.85 -9.61
CA PRO A 58 20.60 -7.58 -9.11
C PRO A 58 21.35 -6.77 -10.18
N ASP A 59 22.09 -7.47 -11.05
CA ASP A 59 22.81 -6.86 -12.18
C ASP A 59 21.88 -6.25 -13.24
N ASP A 60 20.65 -6.74 -13.37
CA ASP A 60 19.63 -6.15 -14.24
C ASP A 60 18.99 -4.92 -13.58
N VAL A 61 18.91 -4.91 -12.24
CA VAL A 61 18.27 -3.84 -11.45
C VAL A 61 19.23 -2.67 -11.24
N LEU A 62 20.53 -2.93 -11.07
CA LEU A 62 21.57 -1.92 -10.85
C LEU A 62 21.57 -0.81 -11.91
N PRO A 63 21.52 -1.11 -13.23
CA PRO A 63 21.39 -0.09 -14.26
C PRO A 63 20.10 0.73 -14.16
N LEU A 64 19.00 0.12 -13.69
CA LEU A 64 17.71 0.80 -13.55
C LEU A 64 17.74 1.86 -12.44
N VAL A 65 18.54 1.62 -11.40
CA VAL A 65 18.71 2.56 -10.29
C VAL A 65 19.84 3.57 -10.52
N ALA A 66 20.67 3.38 -11.56
CA ALA A 66 21.68 4.32 -12.06
C ALA A 66 22.56 4.96 -10.98
N GLY A 67 22.91 4.20 -9.93
CA GLY A 67 23.71 4.67 -8.79
C GLY A 67 22.97 5.59 -7.80
N ALA A 68 21.72 5.99 -8.11
CA ALA A 68 20.89 6.83 -7.25
C ALA A 68 20.36 6.08 -6.01
N GLY A 69 20.52 4.76 -5.92
CA GLY A 69 20.22 3.98 -4.72
C GLY A 69 21.09 2.74 -4.55
N ASP A 70 20.93 2.10 -3.40
CA ASP A 70 21.57 0.83 -3.07
C ASP A 70 20.70 -0.33 -3.55
N VAL A 71 21.30 -1.40 -4.07
CA VAL A 71 20.59 -2.62 -4.44
C VAL A 71 21.06 -3.73 -3.52
N VAL A 72 20.14 -4.32 -2.78
CA VAL A 72 20.41 -5.45 -1.90
C VAL A 72 19.58 -6.63 -2.36
N ALA A 73 20.22 -7.76 -2.55
CA ALA A 73 19.57 -9.04 -2.76
C ALA A 73 19.49 -9.79 -1.43
N ILE A 74 18.30 -10.28 -1.07
CA ILE A 74 18.18 -11.34 -0.08
C ILE A 74 18.18 -12.65 -0.85
N ARG A 75 19.31 -13.33 -0.83
CA ARG A 75 19.37 -14.68 -1.37
C ARG A 75 18.66 -15.59 -0.39
N GLN A 76 17.48 -16.08 -0.76
CA GLN A 76 16.84 -17.13 0.03
C GLN A 76 17.72 -18.39 -0.09
N VAL A 77 18.47 -18.69 0.96
CA VAL A 77 19.06 -20.02 1.11
C VAL A 77 17.88 -21.01 1.25
N PRO A 78 17.92 -22.20 0.62
CA PRO A 78 16.85 -23.19 0.78
C PRO A 78 16.51 -23.42 2.27
N LYS A 79 15.22 -23.38 2.62
CA LYS A 79 14.68 -23.43 4.01
C LYS A 79 14.93 -22.19 4.89
N SER A 80 15.50 -21.11 4.36
CA SER A 80 15.82 -19.95 5.18
C SER A 80 14.57 -19.15 5.57
N LYS A 81 14.48 -18.82 6.85
CA LYS A 81 13.42 -17.98 7.44
C LYS A 81 13.73 -16.49 7.30
N LEU A 82 14.65 -16.09 6.40
CA LEU A 82 15.16 -14.72 6.33
C LEU A 82 14.09 -13.71 5.93
N THR A 83 13.27 -14.01 4.91
CA THR A 83 12.16 -13.11 4.53
C THR A 83 11.04 -13.09 5.56
N VAL A 84 10.87 -14.18 6.33
CA VAL A 84 9.93 -14.22 7.47
C VAL A 84 10.44 -13.35 8.60
N GLU A 85 11.74 -13.43 8.93
CA GLU A 85 12.37 -12.58 9.93
C GLU A 85 12.32 -11.11 9.51
N LEU A 86 12.65 -10.79 8.26
CA LEU A 86 12.50 -9.43 7.73
C LEU A 86 11.06 -8.92 7.88
N SER A 87 10.06 -9.76 7.57
CA SER A 87 8.65 -9.39 7.69
C SER A 87 8.22 -9.11 9.14
N ARG A 88 8.89 -9.70 10.13
CA ARG A 88 8.64 -9.42 11.56
C ARG A 88 9.28 -8.13 12.04
N LEU A 89 10.38 -7.72 11.41
CA LEU A 89 11.15 -6.54 11.77
C LEU A 89 10.67 -5.26 11.07
N LEU A 90 10.00 -5.41 9.93
CA LEU A 90 9.40 -4.30 9.19
C LEU A 90 7.94 -4.10 9.59
N PRO A 91 7.40 -2.86 9.46
CA PRO A 91 5.97 -2.60 9.63
C PRO A 91 5.11 -3.44 8.67
N ASP A 92 3.86 -3.65 9.05
CA ASP A 92 2.90 -4.41 8.25
C ASP A 92 2.80 -3.87 6.81
N GLY A 93 2.84 -4.78 5.84
CA GLY A 93 2.78 -4.45 4.42
C GLY A 93 4.08 -3.93 3.81
N MET A 94 5.15 -3.72 4.59
CA MET A 94 6.47 -3.31 4.06
C MET A 94 7.35 -4.48 3.64
N SER A 95 6.93 -5.73 3.85
CA SER A 95 7.70 -6.91 3.49
C SER A 95 7.80 -7.13 1.98
N VAL A 96 8.81 -7.93 1.59
CA VAL A 96 9.05 -8.42 0.23
C VAL A 96 9.27 -9.93 0.29
N PHE A 97 8.69 -10.66 -0.65
CA PHE A 97 8.64 -12.12 -0.61
C PHE A 97 8.43 -12.72 -2.01
N ASN A 98 8.63 -14.04 -2.12
CA ASN A 98 8.28 -14.85 -3.28
C ASN A 98 8.86 -14.35 -4.62
N GLY A 99 10.14 -14.00 -4.64
CA GLY A 99 10.80 -13.53 -5.86
C GLY A 99 10.56 -12.06 -6.19
N ALA A 100 9.82 -11.33 -5.34
CA ALA A 100 9.47 -9.95 -5.61
C ALA A 100 10.65 -9.00 -5.41
N ALA A 101 10.53 -7.82 -6.03
CA ALA A 101 11.38 -6.65 -5.78
C ALA A 101 10.56 -5.54 -5.13
N ARG A 102 11.13 -4.84 -4.15
CA ARG A 102 10.51 -3.68 -3.51
C ARG A 102 11.48 -2.50 -3.43
N ILE A 103 10.97 -1.30 -3.70
CA ILE A 103 11.73 -0.06 -3.56
C ILE A 103 11.41 0.58 -2.21
N TYR A 104 12.41 0.75 -1.37
CA TYR A 104 12.35 1.51 -0.13
C TYR A 104 12.93 2.90 -0.33
N TRP A 105 12.08 3.90 -0.53
CA TRP A 105 12.51 5.30 -0.52
C TRP A 105 13.01 5.75 0.85
N PRO A 106 13.91 6.74 0.92
CA PRO A 106 14.27 7.37 2.18
C PRO A 106 13.10 8.26 2.63
N ILE A 107 12.37 7.90 3.68
CA ILE A 107 11.23 8.67 4.20
C ILE A 107 11.30 8.67 5.72
N ASP A 108 10.72 9.69 6.36
CA ASP A 108 10.44 9.66 7.78
C ASP A 108 9.55 8.44 8.14
N LEU A 109 9.73 7.90 9.35
CA LEU A 109 8.95 6.75 9.81
C LEU A 109 7.43 7.06 9.87
N ALA A 110 7.05 8.34 9.97
CA ALA A 110 5.66 8.79 9.92
C ALA A 110 5.05 8.70 8.50
N GLY A 111 5.86 8.79 7.45
CA GLY A 111 5.48 8.67 6.05
C GLY A 111 5.71 7.30 5.42
N SER A 112 6.16 6.30 6.19
CA SER A 112 6.50 4.94 5.74
C SER A 112 5.27 4.07 5.47
N HIS A 113 4.33 4.57 4.66
CA HIS A 113 3.16 3.80 4.25
C HIS A 113 3.55 2.78 3.16
N PRO A 114 3.13 1.50 3.25
CA PRO A 114 3.48 0.46 2.28
C PRO A 114 3.29 0.82 0.81
N SER A 115 2.26 1.62 0.50
CA SER A 115 1.95 2.06 -0.86
C SER A 115 2.98 3.01 -1.47
N ARG A 116 3.76 3.71 -0.63
CA ARG A 116 4.85 4.59 -1.08
C ARG A 116 6.10 3.79 -1.43
N HIS A 117 6.20 2.54 -0.98
CA HIS A 117 7.34 1.65 -1.21
C HIS A 117 6.94 0.55 -2.21
N PRO A 118 6.93 0.83 -3.53
CA PRO A 118 6.28 -0.02 -4.52
C PRO A 118 6.88 -1.42 -4.53
N LEU A 119 5.98 -2.41 -4.57
CA LEU A 119 6.28 -3.84 -4.67
C LEU A 119 5.93 -4.34 -6.08
N VAL A 120 6.87 -5.04 -6.72
CA VAL A 120 6.67 -5.72 -7.99
C VAL A 120 6.80 -7.22 -7.76
N LEU A 121 5.67 -7.93 -7.90
CA LEU A 121 5.63 -9.37 -7.73
C LEU A 121 6.15 -10.06 -8.99
N ALA A 122 6.87 -11.16 -8.80
CA ALA A 122 7.35 -11.96 -9.92
C ALA A 122 6.22 -12.81 -10.56
N ASP A 123 5.14 -13.14 -9.83
CA ASP A 123 4.14 -14.17 -10.22
C ASP A 123 2.70 -13.65 -10.39
N SER A 124 2.50 -12.34 -10.45
CA SER A 124 1.13 -11.79 -10.45
C SER A 124 0.36 -11.93 -11.77
N ASP A 125 1.05 -12.26 -12.87
CA ASP A 125 0.51 -12.28 -14.24
C ASP A 125 1.44 -13.07 -15.20
N ASP A 126 0.88 -13.47 -16.36
CA ASP A 126 1.60 -14.07 -17.51
C ASP A 126 2.60 -13.11 -18.18
N SER A 127 2.86 -11.95 -17.56
CA SER A 127 3.82 -10.97 -18.06
C SER A 127 5.24 -11.53 -18.05
N SER A 128 5.94 -11.21 -19.13
CA SER A 128 7.33 -11.58 -19.35
C SER A 128 8.26 -10.92 -18.32
N PRO A 129 9.46 -11.49 -18.08
CA PRO A 129 10.46 -10.88 -17.21
C PRO A 129 10.85 -9.44 -17.62
N SER A 130 10.90 -9.15 -18.92
CA SER A 130 11.18 -7.81 -19.43
C SER A 130 10.10 -6.79 -19.07
N GLU A 131 8.82 -7.14 -19.19
CA GLU A 131 7.70 -6.26 -18.79
C GLU A 131 7.69 -5.99 -17.28
N LYS A 132 7.98 -7.01 -16.46
CA LYS A 132 8.10 -6.86 -15.00
C LYS A 132 9.28 -5.97 -14.62
N ARG A 133 10.43 -6.09 -15.30
CA ARG A 133 11.56 -5.17 -15.14
C ARG A 133 11.21 -3.74 -15.58
N ALA A 134 10.50 -3.58 -16.70
CA ALA A 134 10.01 -2.28 -17.15
C ALA A 134 9.05 -1.64 -16.13
N ARG A 135 8.18 -2.44 -15.49
CA ARG A 135 7.34 -1.98 -14.37
C ARG A 135 8.17 -1.52 -13.18
N LEU A 136 9.17 -2.28 -12.76
CA LEU A 136 10.08 -1.89 -11.67
C LEU A 136 10.79 -0.56 -12.01
N ALA A 137 11.31 -0.42 -13.23
CA ALA A 137 11.93 0.81 -13.71
C ALA A 137 10.95 1.99 -13.73
N GLY A 138 9.72 1.77 -14.19
CA GLY A 138 8.67 2.80 -14.19
C GLY A 138 8.32 3.26 -12.77
N ARG A 139 8.25 2.35 -11.80
CA ARG A 139 8.04 2.68 -10.38
C ARG A 139 9.22 3.42 -9.76
N TRP A 140 10.44 3.07 -10.15
CA TRP A 140 11.64 3.80 -9.72
C TRP A 140 11.65 5.25 -10.20
N ARG A 141 11.21 5.50 -11.44
CA ARG A 141 11.14 6.86 -11.99
C ARG A 141 10.05 7.74 -11.37
N GLN A 142 9.22 7.18 -10.48
CA GLN A 142 8.12 7.87 -9.82
C GLN A 142 8.37 7.89 -8.29
N PRO A 143 9.38 8.64 -7.80
CA PRO A 143 9.57 8.80 -6.38
C PRO A 143 8.32 9.45 -5.76
N PRO A 144 8.03 9.20 -4.47
CA PRO A 144 6.95 9.88 -3.76
C PRO A 144 7.07 11.40 -3.90
N GLN A 145 5.94 12.09 -4.03
CA GLN A 145 5.93 13.56 -4.10
C GLN A 145 6.69 14.18 -2.93
N GLY A 146 7.53 15.17 -3.22
CA GLY A 146 8.38 15.84 -2.24
C GLY A 146 9.74 15.16 -2.02
N LEU A 147 9.95 13.95 -2.52
CA LEU A 147 11.26 13.30 -2.48
C LEU A 147 12.12 13.75 -3.66
N GLN A 148 13.05 14.68 -3.41
CA GLN A 148 14.09 15.00 -4.38
C GLN A 148 15.26 14.00 -4.23
N LEU A 149 15.40 13.11 -5.20
CA LEU A 149 16.60 12.28 -5.33
C LEU A 149 17.74 13.20 -5.74
N THR A 150 18.51 13.69 -4.77
CA THR A 150 19.75 14.40 -5.10
C THR A 150 20.67 13.40 -5.79
N SER A 151 20.99 13.64 -7.07
CA SER A 151 22.04 12.89 -7.77
C SER A 151 23.37 13.34 -7.18
N ARG A 152 23.70 12.86 -5.97
CA ARG A 152 25.00 13.16 -5.38
C ARG A 152 26.04 12.43 -6.23
N ALA A 153 27.09 13.15 -6.64
CA ALA A 153 28.24 12.58 -7.33
C ALA A 153 28.72 11.32 -6.58
N PRO A 154 29.19 10.29 -7.30
CA PRO A 154 29.62 9.03 -6.68
C PRO A 154 30.55 9.32 -5.51
N LEU A 155 30.23 8.74 -4.35
CA LEU A 155 31.10 8.79 -3.18
C LEU A 155 32.44 8.20 -3.59
N THR A 156 33.47 9.04 -3.73
CA THR A 156 34.84 8.58 -3.89
C THR A 156 35.11 7.69 -2.68
N PRO A 157 35.45 6.40 -2.86
CA PRO A 157 35.76 5.54 -1.73
C PRO A 157 36.89 6.18 -0.93
N PRO A 158 36.83 6.19 0.42
CA PRO A 158 37.93 6.70 1.20
C PRO A 158 39.19 5.93 0.81
N HIS A 159 40.19 6.64 0.30
CA HIS A 159 41.51 6.08 0.01
C HIS A 159 41.98 5.31 1.24
N ARG A 160 42.06 3.98 1.10
CA ARG A 160 42.68 3.09 2.09
C ARG A 160 44.20 3.29 2.00
N ASN A 161 44.68 4.46 2.40
CA ASN A 161 46.11 4.76 2.56
C ASN A 161 46.59 4.03 3.82
N GLY A 162 47.00 2.78 3.62
CA GLY A 162 47.56 1.93 4.66
C GLY A 162 48.12 0.66 4.03
N ALA A 163 49.12 0.82 3.16
CA ALA A 163 49.97 -0.31 2.78
C ALA A 163 50.69 -0.82 4.03
N PRO A 164 50.63 -2.12 4.38
CA PRO A 164 51.45 -2.68 5.44
C PRO A 164 52.94 -2.63 5.01
N PRO A 165 53.87 -2.38 5.93
CA PRO A 165 55.29 -2.32 5.59
C PRO A 165 55.80 -3.69 5.12
N PRO A 166 56.81 -3.74 4.24
CA PRO A 166 57.32 -4.99 3.71
C PRO A 166 58.01 -5.80 4.82
N ILE A 167 57.48 -7.00 5.07
CA ILE A 167 58.16 -8.01 5.89
C ILE A 167 59.38 -8.50 5.10
N ARG A 168 60.57 -8.13 5.57
CA ARG A 168 61.86 -8.63 5.05
C ARG A 168 61.94 -10.15 5.25
N GLY A 169 62.31 -10.83 4.16
CA GLY A 169 62.23 -12.27 4.01
C GLY A 169 63.18 -13.11 4.87
N ARG A 170 62.83 -14.40 4.95
CA ARG A 170 63.68 -15.50 5.39
C ARG A 170 63.78 -16.48 4.21
N PRO A 171 64.98 -16.89 3.76
CA PRO A 171 65.12 -17.72 2.58
C PRO A 171 64.76 -19.17 2.91
N VAL A 172 63.81 -19.75 2.17
CA VAL A 172 63.57 -21.20 2.14
C VAL A 172 64.22 -21.77 0.88
N ARG A 173 65.01 -22.81 1.13
CA ARG A 173 65.87 -23.57 0.22
C ARG A 173 65.03 -24.31 -0.85
N PRO A 174 65.43 -24.35 -2.12
CA PRO A 174 64.70 -25.06 -3.16
C PRO A 174 64.97 -26.56 -3.11
N THR A 175 63.91 -27.37 -3.06
CA THR A 175 63.94 -28.80 -3.37
C THR A 175 63.51 -29.03 -4.82
N ALA A 176 64.26 -29.91 -5.48
CA ALA A 176 64.17 -30.26 -6.90
C ALA A 176 62.82 -30.90 -7.31
N PRO A 177 62.43 -30.81 -8.60
CA PRO A 177 61.27 -31.52 -9.13
C PRO A 177 61.63 -32.95 -9.58
N PRO A 178 60.71 -33.93 -9.46
CA PRO A 178 60.86 -35.19 -10.16
C PRO A 178 60.35 -35.08 -11.60
N THR A 179 61.19 -35.61 -12.49
CA THR A 179 60.95 -35.96 -13.88
C THR A 179 59.88 -37.05 -13.99
N VAL A 180 58.84 -36.86 -14.81
CA VAL A 180 58.25 -37.98 -15.58
C VAL A 180 57.78 -37.54 -16.97
N ALA A 181 58.27 -38.33 -17.93
CA ALA A 181 58.06 -38.43 -19.36
C ALA A 181 56.69 -38.05 -19.99
N ALA A 182 56.86 -37.30 -21.08
CA ALA A 182 56.24 -37.39 -22.41
C ALA A 182 55.30 -38.57 -22.76
N ALA A 183 54.22 -38.22 -23.48
CA ALA A 183 53.83 -38.91 -24.70
C ALA A 183 53.20 -37.90 -25.67
N ALA A 184 53.69 -37.93 -26.91
CA ALA A 184 53.42 -37.00 -27.99
C ALA A 184 52.39 -37.54 -28.98
N THR A 185 51.61 -36.65 -29.61
CA THR A 185 51.17 -36.63 -31.01
C THR A 185 50.21 -35.43 -31.15
N GLY A 186 50.34 -34.45 -32.04
CA GLY A 186 51.03 -34.38 -33.32
C GLY A 186 49.98 -33.95 -34.35
N ALA A 187 49.95 -32.66 -34.72
CA ALA A 187 49.46 -32.18 -36.02
C ALA A 187 49.72 -30.66 -36.14
N ALA A 188 50.61 -30.32 -37.07
CA ALA A 188 50.95 -28.96 -37.48
C ALA A 188 50.01 -28.47 -38.58
N VAL A 189 49.64 -27.18 -38.55
CA VAL A 189 49.37 -26.38 -39.76
C VAL A 189 49.87 -24.94 -39.52
N SER A 190 50.56 -24.46 -40.55
CA SER A 190 51.32 -23.20 -40.69
C SER A 190 50.49 -21.90 -40.68
N PRO A 191 51.16 -20.73 -40.54
CA PRO A 191 50.53 -19.45 -40.20
C PRO A 191 50.14 -18.64 -41.44
N THR A 192 49.14 -17.77 -41.29
CA THR A 192 48.85 -16.71 -42.26
C THR A 192 49.00 -15.35 -41.60
N THR A 193 49.64 -14.49 -42.37
CA THR A 193 50.21 -13.17 -42.11
C THR A 193 49.20 -12.05 -41.86
N ALA A 194 49.62 -11.13 -40.98
CA ALA A 194 49.57 -9.67 -41.10
C ALA A 194 48.27 -8.96 -41.51
N SER A 195 47.76 -8.10 -40.63
CA SER A 195 47.47 -6.72 -41.02
C SER A 195 47.50 -5.80 -39.80
N ALA A 196 48.49 -4.93 -39.74
CA ALA A 196 48.68 -3.90 -38.73
C ALA A 196 47.97 -2.63 -39.18
N GLU A 197 46.92 -2.21 -38.46
CA GLU A 197 46.25 -0.95 -38.69
C GLU A 197 46.87 0.13 -37.79
N ARG A 198 47.46 1.15 -38.44
CA ARG A 198 48.09 2.31 -37.79
C ARG A 198 47.02 3.25 -37.21
N PRO A 199 47.20 3.81 -36.01
CA PRO A 199 46.37 4.89 -35.52
C PRO A 199 46.71 6.24 -36.19
N ARG A 200 45.67 7.01 -36.52
CA ARG A 200 45.76 8.40 -37.03
C ARG A 200 46.19 9.37 -35.92
N PRO A 201 46.99 10.42 -36.23
CA PRO A 201 47.38 11.42 -35.24
C PRO A 201 46.24 12.41 -34.94
N VAL A 202 45.98 12.61 -33.66
CA VAL A 202 45.04 13.63 -33.14
C VAL A 202 45.73 15.00 -33.11
N ARG A 203 45.05 15.99 -33.68
CA ARG A 203 45.44 17.42 -33.72
C ARG A 203 45.37 18.04 -32.31
N PRO A 204 46.33 18.89 -31.89
CA PRO A 204 46.23 19.63 -30.65
C PRO A 204 45.25 20.81 -30.80
N ALA A 205 44.35 20.96 -29.83
CA ALA A 205 43.42 22.09 -29.71
C ALA A 205 44.13 23.32 -29.12
N ALA A 206 43.74 24.49 -29.65
CA ALA A 206 44.24 25.82 -29.30
C ALA A 206 43.79 26.27 -27.88
N PRO A 207 44.52 27.21 -27.25
CA PRO A 207 44.19 27.74 -25.93
C PRO A 207 42.98 28.67 -25.97
N ILE A 208 42.08 28.51 -25.01
CA ILE A 208 40.88 29.34 -24.84
C ILE A 208 41.28 30.55 -23.98
N SER A 209 40.98 31.73 -24.50
CA SER A 209 41.22 33.04 -23.89
C SER A 209 40.39 33.24 -22.61
N GLU A 210 41.05 33.82 -21.62
CA GLU A 210 40.48 34.42 -20.43
C GLU A 210 39.51 35.55 -20.81
N THR A 211 38.33 35.59 -20.18
CA THR A 211 37.40 36.73 -20.24
C THR A 211 37.02 37.10 -18.79
N PRO A 212 37.01 38.40 -18.44
CA PRO A 212 37.09 38.85 -17.06
C PRO A 212 35.74 38.90 -16.33
N MET A 213 35.83 38.87 -15.00
CA MET A 213 34.73 39.07 -14.06
C MET A 213 33.95 40.37 -14.28
N PRO A 214 32.62 40.37 -14.07
CA PRO A 214 31.89 41.56 -13.67
C PRO A 214 31.83 41.74 -12.14
N PRO A 215 31.65 42.97 -11.66
CA PRO A 215 31.79 43.34 -10.25
C PRO A 215 30.51 43.20 -9.43
N ASN A 216 30.73 43.06 -8.12
CA ASN A 216 29.84 43.26 -6.96
C ASN A 216 28.44 43.84 -7.23
N ALA A 217 27.42 43.10 -6.78
CA ALA A 217 26.10 43.64 -6.50
C ALA A 217 25.52 43.08 -5.19
N VAL A 218 25.50 43.96 -4.19
CA VAL A 218 24.41 44.27 -3.25
C VAL A 218 23.79 43.14 -2.43
N GLU A 219 23.94 43.28 -1.11
CA GLU A 219 23.20 42.62 -0.03
C GLU A 219 21.70 42.60 -0.33
N SER A 220 21.12 41.39 -0.41
CA SER A 220 19.68 41.18 -0.45
C SER A 220 19.19 40.75 0.93
N ASP A 221 18.28 41.54 1.49
CA ASP A 221 17.53 41.28 2.72
C ASP A 221 16.84 39.89 2.71
N PRO A 222 16.69 39.23 3.88
CA PRO A 222 16.04 37.94 3.96
C PRO A 222 14.54 38.03 3.70
N SER A 223 14.11 37.38 2.61
CA SER A 223 12.71 37.13 2.26
C SER A 223 11.95 36.50 3.44
N PRO A 224 10.78 37.05 3.85
CA PRO A 224 9.98 36.44 4.90
C PRO A 224 9.40 35.09 4.44
N ALA A 225 9.26 34.19 5.40
CA ALA A 225 8.74 32.83 5.22
C ALA A 225 7.37 32.81 4.52
N PRO A 226 7.04 31.78 3.72
CA PRO A 226 5.73 31.66 3.10
C PRO A 226 4.66 31.50 4.18
N ALA A 227 3.72 32.45 4.20
CA ALA A 227 2.52 32.39 5.01
C ALA A 227 1.73 31.11 4.68
N LEU A 228 1.26 30.44 5.74
CA LEU A 228 0.31 29.33 5.66
C LEU A 228 -0.87 29.70 4.76
N GLU A 229 -1.03 28.95 3.66
CA GLU A 229 -2.17 29.05 2.76
C GLU A 229 -3.45 28.68 3.53
N VAL A 230 -4.19 29.71 3.95
CA VAL A 230 -5.47 29.57 4.65
C VAL A 230 -6.49 28.99 3.68
N GLN A 231 -7.10 27.87 4.10
CA GLN A 231 -8.09 27.11 3.35
C GLN A 231 -9.26 28.01 2.90
N LYS A 232 -9.65 27.90 1.62
CA LYS A 232 -10.87 28.50 1.05
C LYS A 232 -12.10 28.28 1.95
N PRO A 233 -13.01 29.26 2.07
CA PRO A 233 -14.18 29.14 2.93
C PRO A 233 -15.04 27.95 2.50
N LEU A 234 -15.33 27.08 3.48
CA LEU A 234 -16.23 25.94 3.35
C LEU A 234 -17.60 26.41 2.82
N ARG A 235 -18.07 25.76 1.76
CA ARG A 235 -19.45 25.86 1.29
C ARG A 235 -20.40 25.58 2.45
N VAL A 236 -21.53 26.29 2.50
CA VAL A 236 -22.62 26.05 3.45
C VAL A 236 -22.98 24.57 3.44
N VAL A 237 -22.69 23.93 4.56
CA VAL A 237 -22.86 22.51 4.84
C VAL A 237 -24.34 22.29 5.19
N GLY A 238 -24.98 21.28 4.58
CA GLY A 238 -26.34 20.91 4.96
C GLY A 238 -26.37 20.29 6.37
N PRO A 239 -27.46 20.42 7.14
CA PRO A 239 -27.51 19.97 8.55
C PRO A 239 -27.13 18.49 8.74
N GLY A 240 -27.39 17.63 7.75
CA GLY A 240 -27.03 16.21 7.81
C GLY A 240 -25.53 15.90 7.75
N GLU A 241 -24.70 16.78 7.18
CA GLU A 241 -23.24 16.56 7.04
C GLU A 241 -22.51 16.82 8.36
N ASP A 242 -22.83 17.90 9.08
CA ASP A 242 -22.20 18.20 10.37
C ASP A 242 -22.52 17.14 11.42
N GLU A 243 -23.76 16.68 11.44
CA GLU A 243 -24.18 15.56 12.29
C GLU A 243 -23.40 14.28 11.98
N LEU A 244 -23.25 13.92 10.69
CA LEU A 244 -22.43 12.76 10.33
C LEU A 244 -20.97 12.96 10.73
N ARG A 245 -20.40 14.16 10.57
CA ARG A 245 -19.02 14.44 10.97
C ARG A 245 -18.82 14.25 12.47
N LEU A 246 -19.78 14.68 13.28
CA LEU A 246 -19.78 14.47 14.71
C LEU A 246 -19.90 12.97 15.06
N GLU A 247 -20.77 12.22 14.38
CA GLU A 247 -20.92 10.78 14.59
C GLU A 247 -19.67 10.00 14.20
N VAL A 248 -19.03 10.33 13.08
CA VAL A 248 -17.73 9.74 12.66
C VAL A 248 -16.67 9.99 13.73
N THR A 249 -16.64 11.21 14.28
CA THR A 249 -15.69 11.56 15.36
C THR A 249 -15.96 10.75 16.62
N ARG A 250 -17.22 10.62 17.04
CA ARG A 250 -17.61 9.78 18.18
C ARG A 250 -17.27 8.30 17.96
N ALA A 251 -17.54 7.77 16.77
CA ALA A 251 -17.22 6.39 16.42
C ALA A 251 -15.71 6.13 16.40
N TRP A 252 -14.90 7.09 15.95
CA TRP A 252 -13.45 7.03 16.01
C TRP A 252 -12.92 7.02 17.45
N LEU A 253 -13.41 7.91 18.31
CA LEU A 253 -13.04 7.95 19.73
C LEU A 253 -13.43 6.66 20.46
N ALA A 254 -14.61 6.10 20.18
CA ALA A 254 -15.06 4.84 20.76
C ALA A 254 -14.24 3.64 20.27
N MET A 255 -13.78 3.68 19.02
CA MET A 255 -12.95 2.63 18.42
C MET A 255 -11.52 2.62 18.98
N LEU A 256 -10.95 3.80 19.27
CA LEU A 256 -9.56 3.96 19.70
C LEU A 256 -9.52 4.69 21.06
N PRO A 257 -9.78 3.97 22.18
CA PRO A 257 -9.79 4.59 23.49
C PRO A 257 -8.41 5.10 23.93
N ASP A 258 -7.34 4.43 23.49
CA ASP A 258 -5.96 4.81 23.80
C ASP A 258 -5.53 6.07 23.02
N PRO A 259 -5.06 7.14 23.70
CA PRO A 259 -4.43 8.29 23.03
C PRO A 259 -3.31 7.93 22.05
N ALA A 260 -2.51 6.89 22.33
CA ALA A 260 -1.42 6.48 21.45
C ALA A 260 -1.94 5.94 20.12
N ASP A 261 -2.99 5.13 20.14
CA ASP A 261 -3.64 4.64 18.93
C ASP A 261 -4.34 5.77 18.15
N ARG A 262 -4.93 6.75 18.84
CA ARG A 262 -5.51 7.94 18.19
C ARG A 262 -4.46 8.78 17.47
N ASN A 263 -3.27 8.91 18.05
CA ASN A 263 -2.15 9.58 17.39
C ASN A 263 -1.66 8.79 16.17
N ARG A 264 -1.63 7.45 16.27
CA ARG A 264 -1.24 6.57 15.16
C ARG A 264 -2.26 6.54 14.02
N PHE A 265 -3.54 6.58 14.35
CA PHE A 265 -4.67 6.47 13.42
C PHE A 265 -5.56 7.71 13.50
N GLY A 266 -4.97 8.89 13.30
CA GLY A 266 -5.70 10.16 13.32
C GLY A 266 -6.73 10.25 12.17
N LEU A 267 -7.89 10.84 12.45
CA LEU A 267 -8.90 11.11 11.42
C LEU A 267 -8.34 12.06 10.36
N GLN A 268 -8.19 11.55 9.14
CA GLN A 268 -7.74 12.35 8.01
C GLN A 268 -8.85 13.28 7.51
N PRO A 269 -8.52 14.38 6.81
CA PRO A 269 -9.51 15.20 6.13
C PRO A 269 -10.33 14.38 5.12
N TYR A 270 -11.64 14.60 5.10
CA TYR A 270 -12.58 13.92 4.19
C TYR A 270 -13.72 14.84 3.76
N ARG A 271 -14.34 14.49 2.63
CA ARG A 271 -15.51 15.13 2.05
C ARG A 271 -16.67 14.15 1.96
N LEU A 272 -17.89 14.64 2.11
CA LEU A 272 -19.10 13.88 1.81
C LEU A 272 -19.60 14.23 0.42
N HIS A 273 -19.95 13.21 -0.35
CA HIS A 273 -20.65 13.39 -1.60
C HIS A 273 -22.15 13.65 -1.34
N ARG A 274 -22.78 14.42 -2.21
CA ARG A 274 -24.21 14.77 -2.12
C ARG A 274 -25.14 13.55 -2.03
N GLU A 275 -24.77 12.45 -2.68
CA GLU A 275 -25.57 11.22 -2.71
C GLU A 275 -25.59 10.52 -1.34
N LEU A 276 -24.43 10.43 -0.66
CA LEU A 276 -24.38 9.88 0.69
C LEU A 276 -25.20 10.74 1.66
N ALA A 277 -25.08 12.07 1.56
CA ALA A 277 -25.85 12.98 2.38
C ALA A 277 -27.36 12.73 2.21
N ALA A 278 -27.85 12.65 0.97
CA ALA A 278 -29.25 12.35 0.68
C ALA A 278 -29.70 10.96 1.18
N GLN A 279 -28.84 9.94 1.09
CA GLN A 279 -29.18 8.60 1.59
C GLN A 279 -29.27 8.52 3.11
N LEU A 280 -28.48 9.32 3.82
CA LEU A 280 -28.49 9.36 5.29
C LEU A 280 -29.72 10.06 5.85
N GLU A 281 -30.32 11.00 5.12
CA GLU A 281 -31.60 11.62 5.49
C GLU A 281 -32.76 10.62 5.46
N ILE A 282 -32.68 9.58 4.62
CA ILE A 282 -33.75 8.59 4.43
C ILE A 282 -33.58 7.38 5.38
N HIS A 283 -32.36 7.03 5.77
CA HIS A 283 -32.05 5.77 6.45
C HIS A 283 -31.33 5.94 7.79
N GLU A 284 -32.08 6.30 8.83
CA GLU A 284 -31.56 6.54 10.19
C GLU A 284 -30.74 5.37 10.80
N PRO A 285 -31.20 4.09 10.79
CA PRO A 285 -30.40 2.99 11.37
C PRO A 285 -29.10 2.70 10.61
N ALA A 286 -28.95 3.21 9.37
CA ALA A 286 -27.71 3.10 8.63
C ALA A 286 -26.64 4.08 9.13
N ARG A 287 -27.03 5.17 9.80
CA ARG A 287 -26.13 6.30 10.11
C ARG A 287 -25.00 5.92 11.05
N ALA A 288 -25.32 5.24 12.17
CA ALA A 288 -24.32 4.76 13.12
C ALA A 288 -23.36 3.73 12.47
N ALA A 289 -23.88 2.83 11.64
CA ALA A 289 -23.06 1.84 10.92
C ALA A 289 -22.13 2.52 9.90
N VAL A 290 -22.64 3.54 9.19
CA VAL A 290 -21.87 4.37 8.25
C VAL A 290 -20.79 5.16 8.97
N ALA A 291 -21.12 5.80 10.10
CA ALA A 291 -20.16 6.53 10.90
C ALA A 291 -19.03 5.63 11.41
N ALA A 292 -19.34 4.42 11.87
CA ALA A 292 -18.35 3.43 12.29
C ALA A 292 -17.47 2.94 11.12
N ALA A 293 -18.06 2.68 9.96
CA ALA A 293 -17.30 2.31 8.75
C ALA A 293 -16.40 3.45 8.27
N ALA A 294 -16.93 4.67 8.20
CA ALA A 294 -16.22 5.87 7.81
C ALA A 294 -15.04 6.16 8.77
N ALA A 295 -15.26 6.08 10.09
CA ALA A 295 -14.20 6.25 11.08
C ALA A 295 -13.02 5.29 10.85
N ARG A 296 -13.29 4.02 10.53
CA ARG A 296 -12.25 3.02 10.21
C ARG A 296 -11.50 3.33 8.92
N VAL A 297 -12.21 3.72 7.87
CA VAL A 297 -11.61 4.01 6.56
C VAL A 297 -10.79 5.30 6.62
N ILE A 298 -11.34 6.37 7.19
CA ILE A 298 -10.73 7.70 7.24
C ILE A 298 -9.47 7.71 8.12
N SER A 299 -9.47 6.99 9.24
CA SER A 299 -8.29 6.86 10.12
C SER A 299 -7.20 5.94 9.56
N GLY A 300 -7.46 5.25 8.46
CA GLY A 300 -6.59 4.20 7.93
C GLY A 300 -6.64 2.88 8.74
N TYR A 301 -7.35 2.83 9.86
CA TYR A 301 -7.46 1.65 10.72
C TYR A 301 -8.05 0.43 10.00
N ALA A 302 -8.93 0.65 9.01
CA ALA A 302 -9.48 -0.43 8.18
C ALA A 302 -8.41 -1.30 7.49
N TRP A 303 -7.21 -0.76 7.25
CA TRP A 303 -6.12 -1.45 6.56
C TRP A 303 -5.25 -2.32 7.46
N THR A 304 -5.33 -2.14 8.78
CA THR A 304 -4.56 -2.94 9.75
C THR A 304 -5.30 -4.19 10.21
N GLN A 305 -6.61 -4.25 9.94
CA GLN A 305 -7.46 -5.38 10.32
C GLN A 305 -7.34 -6.53 9.34
N VAL A 306 -7.38 -7.77 9.84
CA VAL A 306 -7.44 -8.97 8.99
C VAL A 306 -8.79 -9.06 8.29
N THR A 307 -9.87 -8.71 9.00
CA THR A 307 -11.23 -8.64 8.46
C THR A 307 -12.11 -7.70 9.30
N PRO A 308 -12.95 -6.86 8.67
CA PRO A 308 -13.05 -6.63 7.23
C PRO A 308 -11.95 -5.69 6.72
N VAL A 309 -11.52 -5.91 5.47
CA VAL A 309 -10.57 -5.05 4.75
C VAL A 309 -11.27 -4.28 3.63
N PRO A 310 -10.85 -3.04 3.32
CA PRO A 310 -11.31 -2.34 2.14
C PRO A 310 -11.04 -3.13 0.86
N ARG A 311 -11.97 -3.09 -0.09
CA ARG A 311 -11.84 -3.75 -1.40
C ARG A 311 -11.97 -2.73 -2.50
N ARG A 312 -11.19 -2.90 -3.58
CA ARG A 312 -11.37 -2.08 -4.78
C ARG A 312 -12.74 -2.37 -5.36
N VAL A 313 -13.37 -1.31 -5.87
CA VAL A 313 -14.51 -1.48 -6.75
C VAL A 313 -13.94 -1.83 -8.11
N GLU A 314 -14.37 -2.96 -8.64
CA GLU A 314 -13.94 -3.48 -9.93
C GLU A 314 -15.16 -3.63 -10.83
N GLN A 315 -15.00 -3.29 -12.10
CA GLN A 315 -15.95 -3.55 -13.16
C GLN A 315 -15.25 -4.42 -14.20
N ASP A 316 -15.80 -5.61 -14.45
CA ASP A 316 -15.19 -6.63 -15.33
C ASP A 316 -13.74 -6.98 -14.95
N GLY A 317 -13.45 -7.01 -13.64
CA GLY A 317 -12.11 -7.28 -13.10
C GLY A 317 -11.13 -6.10 -13.20
N VAL A 318 -11.56 -4.95 -13.72
CA VAL A 318 -10.74 -3.73 -13.83
C VAL A 318 -11.10 -2.78 -12.69
N PRO A 319 -10.13 -2.25 -11.92
CA PRO A 319 -10.40 -1.25 -10.89
C PRO A 319 -11.05 -0.01 -11.50
N VAL A 320 -12.14 0.45 -10.89
CA VAL A 320 -12.79 1.68 -11.33
C VAL A 320 -11.98 2.89 -10.88
N ILE A 321 -11.66 3.75 -11.84
CA ILE A 321 -10.90 4.99 -11.64
C ILE A 321 -11.80 6.14 -12.11
N ARG A 322 -11.90 7.19 -11.30
CA ARG A 322 -12.65 8.40 -11.66
C ARG A 322 -11.80 9.27 -12.59
N ASP A 323 -12.42 9.73 -13.67
CA ASP A 323 -11.78 10.65 -14.60
C ASP A 323 -11.51 12.02 -13.95
N GLY A 324 -10.43 12.67 -14.38
CA GLY A 324 -10.03 14.00 -13.90
C GLY A 324 -9.04 13.97 -12.72
N ASP A 325 -9.32 13.20 -11.66
CA ASP A 325 -8.45 13.16 -10.46
C ASP A 325 -7.79 11.81 -10.17
N HIS A 326 -7.98 10.84 -11.08
CA HIS A 326 -7.46 9.48 -10.98
C HIS A 326 -7.79 8.80 -9.64
N ALA A 327 -8.91 9.18 -9.00
CA ALA A 327 -9.30 8.60 -7.74
C ALA A 327 -9.70 7.13 -7.93
N VAL A 328 -9.22 6.26 -7.05
CA VAL A 328 -9.56 4.83 -7.07
C VAL A 328 -10.84 4.60 -6.27
N GLY A 329 -11.77 3.82 -6.83
CA GLY A 329 -13.00 3.43 -6.18
C GLY A 329 -12.77 2.32 -5.17
N TRP A 330 -13.28 2.49 -3.95
CA TRP A 330 -13.19 1.52 -2.88
C TRP A 330 -14.56 1.29 -2.23
N ARG A 331 -14.69 0.13 -1.60
CA ARG A 331 -15.85 -0.23 -0.76
C ARG A 331 -15.41 -0.88 0.54
N TYR A 332 -16.16 -0.62 1.60
CA TYR A 332 -15.93 -1.17 2.93
C TYR A 332 -17.26 -1.62 3.55
N PRO A 333 -17.35 -2.84 4.12
CA PRO A 333 -18.62 -3.36 4.62
C PRO A 333 -19.10 -2.60 5.86
N LEU A 334 -20.40 -2.36 5.93
CA LEU A 334 -21.02 -1.73 7.10
C LEU A 334 -21.16 -2.75 8.25
N PRO A 335 -20.85 -2.38 9.51
CA PRO A 335 -21.05 -3.26 10.65
C PRO A 335 -22.53 -3.63 10.84
N GLY A 336 -22.83 -4.92 10.88
CA GLY A 336 -24.20 -5.42 11.12
C GLY A 336 -25.15 -5.33 9.92
N ASP A 337 -24.65 -4.94 8.75
CA ASP A 337 -25.44 -4.65 7.56
C ASP A 337 -24.79 -5.33 6.34
N ASP A 338 -25.59 -5.70 5.33
CA ASP A 338 -25.12 -6.37 4.11
C ASP A 338 -24.67 -5.38 3.02
N ARG A 339 -24.86 -4.09 3.26
CA ARG A 339 -24.42 -2.99 2.40
C ARG A 339 -22.98 -2.58 2.68
N PHE A 340 -22.44 -1.79 1.76
CA PHE A 340 -21.08 -1.27 1.78
C PHE A 340 -21.10 0.24 1.74
N LEU A 341 -20.18 0.86 2.47
CA LEU A 341 -19.76 2.24 2.28
C LEU A 341 -18.83 2.30 1.06
N PHE A 342 -19.24 3.04 0.04
CA PHE A 342 -18.42 3.35 -1.12
C PHE A 342 -17.70 4.68 -0.92
N TYR A 343 -16.46 4.76 -1.39
CA TYR A 343 -15.68 5.99 -1.32
C TYR A 343 -14.63 6.07 -2.43
N TRP A 344 -14.25 7.30 -2.78
CA TRP A 344 -13.12 7.59 -3.66
C TRP A 344 -11.88 7.92 -2.85
N GLN A 345 -10.74 7.41 -3.30
CA GLN A 345 -9.43 7.78 -2.79
C GLN A 345 -8.63 8.48 -3.91
N PRO A 346 -8.64 9.83 -3.97
CA PRO A 346 -7.80 10.60 -4.88
C PRO A 346 -6.30 10.30 -4.69
N ALA A 347 -5.52 10.45 -5.75
CA ALA A 347 -4.05 10.34 -5.66
C ALA A 347 -3.46 11.43 -4.76
N ALA A 348 -4.05 12.62 -4.79
CA ALA A 348 -3.77 13.74 -3.89
C ALA A 348 -5.08 14.33 -3.38
N GLY A 349 -5.18 14.52 -2.05
CA GLY A 349 -6.33 15.17 -1.42
C GLY A 349 -7.14 14.27 -0.48
N PRO A 350 -8.26 14.79 0.06
CA PRO A 350 -9.07 14.11 1.04
C PRO A 350 -9.86 12.93 0.44
N LEU A 351 -10.16 11.93 1.27
CA LEU A 351 -11.10 10.86 0.92
C LEU A 351 -12.49 11.46 0.65
N VAL A 352 -13.23 10.89 -0.29
CA VAL A 352 -14.61 11.32 -0.60
C VAL A 352 -15.56 10.16 -0.37
N LEU A 353 -16.38 10.25 0.68
CA LEU A 353 -17.41 9.23 0.97
C LEU A 353 -18.60 9.43 0.05
N THR A 354 -18.99 8.41 -0.72
CA THR A 354 -19.91 8.61 -1.86
C THR A 354 -21.35 8.18 -1.63
N ARG A 355 -21.55 6.94 -1.19
CA ARG A 355 -22.88 6.31 -1.03
C ARG A 355 -22.80 5.01 -0.24
N ILE A 356 -23.98 4.46 0.07
CA ILE A 356 -24.20 3.12 0.62
C ILE A 356 -24.89 2.26 -0.44
N GLY A 357 -24.49 1.01 -0.60
CA GLY A 357 -25.13 0.11 -1.57
C GLY A 357 -24.81 -1.38 -1.34
N ALA A 358 -25.62 -2.25 -1.95
CA ALA A 358 -25.43 -3.70 -1.92
C ALA A 358 -24.20 -4.15 -2.75
N HIS A 359 -23.72 -5.38 -2.48
CA HIS A 359 -22.51 -5.94 -3.09
C HIS A 359 -22.51 -5.98 -4.62
N ASP A 360 -23.68 -6.19 -5.24
CA ASP A 360 -23.81 -6.52 -6.66
C ASP A 360 -24.01 -5.30 -7.56
N ARG A 361 -24.15 -4.10 -6.99
CA ARG A 361 -24.14 -2.86 -7.76
C ARG A 361 -22.71 -2.37 -7.95
N THR A 362 -22.10 -2.77 -9.07
CA THR A 362 -20.81 -2.25 -9.55
C THR A 362 -20.92 -0.84 -10.13
N GLU A 363 -22.12 -0.40 -10.51
CA GLU A 363 -22.37 0.93 -11.08
C GLU A 363 -22.07 2.03 -10.05
N LEU A 364 -20.90 2.68 -10.16
CA LEU A 364 -20.53 3.85 -9.37
C LEU A 364 -21.25 5.11 -9.86
N PRO A 365 -21.37 6.17 -9.03
CA PRO A 365 -22.05 7.41 -9.40
C PRO A 365 -21.39 8.15 -10.57
N GLU A 366 -22.17 9.06 -11.18
CA GLU A 366 -21.82 9.88 -12.35
C GLU A 366 -20.36 10.40 -12.33
N GLY A 367 -19.66 10.24 -13.46
CA GLY A 367 -18.28 10.68 -13.65
C GLY A 367 -17.21 9.58 -13.50
N ALA A 368 -17.61 8.34 -13.23
CA ALA A 368 -16.72 7.19 -13.36
C ALA A 368 -16.58 6.79 -14.84
N SER A 369 -15.36 6.58 -15.30
CA SER A 369 -15.08 6.03 -16.62
C SER A 369 -14.26 4.76 -16.48
N ILE A 370 -14.59 3.79 -17.31
CA ILE A 370 -13.78 2.60 -17.50
C ILE A 370 -12.87 2.96 -18.66
N THR A 371 -11.70 3.54 -18.40
CA THR A 371 -10.72 3.75 -19.46
C THR A 371 -9.86 2.49 -19.60
N PRO A 372 -10.09 1.63 -20.62
CA PRO A 372 -9.05 0.72 -21.07
C PRO A 372 -7.92 1.60 -21.62
N ARG A 373 -6.71 1.46 -21.05
CA ARG A 373 -5.54 2.25 -21.45
C ARG A 373 -5.15 1.96 -22.91
N HIS A 374 -5.66 2.77 -23.82
CA HIS A 374 -5.05 3.08 -25.11
C HIS A 374 -5.25 4.58 -25.38
N HIS A 375 -4.36 5.43 -24.87
CA HIS A 375 -4.27 6.82 -25.32
C HIS A 375 -3.12 6.94 -26.30
N THR A 376 -3.46 7.06 -27.58
CA THR A 376 -2.70 7.82 -28.56
C THR A 376 -3.08 9.29 -28.43
N GLU A 377 -2.09 10.15 -28.30
CA GLU A 377 -2.19 11.61 -28.23
C GLU A 377 -2.65 12.18 -29.59
N ALA A 378 -3.70 13.00 -29.59
CA ALA A 378 -3.85 14.21 -30.41
C ALA A 378 -5.25 14.81 -30.18
N GLU A 379 -5.32 15.99 -29.55
CA GLU A 379 -5.94 17.20 -30.12
C GLU A 379 -6.00 18.31 -29.08
N ALA A 380 -5.36 19.43 -29.42
CA ALA A 380 -5.41 20.68 -28.69
C ALA A 380 -6.60 21.50 -29.19
N VAL A 381 -7.40 22.06 -28.27
CA VAL A 381 -8.40 23.09 -28.57
C VAL A 381 -8.05 24.35 -27.80
N GLU A 382 -7.74 25.38 -28.58
CA GLU A 382 -7.57 26.79 -28.23
C GLU A 382 -8.78 27.31 -27.44
N ARG A 383 -8.53 27.98 -26.29
CA ARG A 383 -9.53 28.87 -25.68
C ARG A 383 -8.93 30.22 -25.35
N ASP A 384 -9.61 31.18 -25.95
CA ASP A 384 -9.60 32.63 -25.83
C ASP A 384 -9.59 33.14 -24.38
N THR A 385 -8.70 34.07 -24.07
CA THR A 385 -8.60 34.76 -22.78
C THR A 385 -8.74 36.26 -22.97
N SER A 386 -9.91 36.80 -22.62
CA SER A 386 -10.07 38.22 -22.27
C SER A 386 -10.29 38.37 -20.76
N PRO A 387 -9.67 39.37 -20.09
CA PRO A 387 -9.69 39.49 -18.64
C PRO A 387 -10.93 40.25 -18.14
N ALA A 388 -11.56 39.74 -17.07
CA ALA A 388 -12.60 40.44 -16.33
C ALA A 388 -11.99 41.23 -15.14
N PRO A 389 -12.43 42.46 -14.85
CA PRO A 389 -11.88 43.28 -13.77
C PRO A 389 -12.76 43.18 -12.50
N LEU A 390 -12.47 42.31 -11.54
CA LEU A 390 -13.23 42.22 -10.27
C LEU A 390 -12.41 41.57 -9.12
N ALA A 391 -11.13 41.92 -8.95
CA ALA A 391 -10.34 41.41 -7.83
C ALA A 391 -10.61 42.19 -6.53
N ASP A 392 -10.69 43.53 -6.61
CA ASP A 392 -10.65 44.38 -5.41
C ASP A 392 -11.98 44.41 -4.63
N GLU A 393 -13.14 44.38 -5.31
CA GLU A 393 -14.44 44.30 -4.63
C GLU A 393 -14.64 42.96 -3.90
N ARG A 394 -14.02 41.88 -4.40
CA ARG A 394 -14.12 40.55 -3.78
C ARG A 394 -13.26 40.45 -2.53
N VAL A 395 -12.13 41.15 -2.49
CA VAL A 395 -11.28 41.24 -1.30
C VAL A 395 -11.99 42.04 -0.20
N ALA A 396 -12.58 43.20 -0.54
CA ALA A 396 -13.32 44.01 0.42
C ALA A 396 -14.52 43.27 1.04
N ALA A 397 -15.25 42.48 0.24
CA ALA A 397 -16.36 41.67 0.74
C ALA A 397 -15.91 40.55 1.70
N LEU A 398 -14.71 39.99 1.50
CA LEU A 398 -14.12 38.96 2.37
C LEU A 398 -13.66 39.55 3.71
N GLU A 399 -13.04 40.73 3.69
CA GLU A 399 -12.61 41.42 4.91
C GLU A 399 -13.81 41.80 5.80
N ALA A 400 -14.90 42.28 5.20
CA ALA A 400 -16.12 42.59 5.93
C ALA A 400 -16.78 41.35 6.59
N ALA A 401 -16.75 40.20 5.91
CA ALA A 401 -17.29 38.95 6.44
C ALA A 401 -16.47 38.40 7.62
N LEU A 402 -15.14 38.52 7.57
CA LEU A 402 -14.24 38.11 8.64
C LEU A 402 -14.43 38.96 9.91
N GLU A 403 -14.57 40.28 9.75
CA GLU A 403 -14.77 41.19 10.89
C GLU A 403 -16.12 40.93 11.58
N HIS A 404 -17.17 40.64 10.82
CA HIS A 404 -18.47 40.25 11.39
C HIS A 404 -18.37 38.95 12.21
N GLN A 405 -17.65 37.94 11.71
CA GLN A 405 -17.50 36.66 12.39
C GLN A 405 -16.69 36.79 13.69
N ARG A 406 -15.66 37.65 13.69
CA ARG A 406 -14.88 37.96 14.89
C ARG A 406 -15.75 38.61 15.99
N LEU A 407 -16.60 39.58 15.62
CA LEU A 407 -17.51 40.25 16.55
C LEU A 407 -18.55 39.29 17.17
N GLU A 408 -19.02 38.30 16.42
CA GLU A 408 -19.92 37.25 16.97
C GLU A 408 -19.22 36.38 18.01
N LEU A 409 -17.97 35.99 17.76
CA LEU A 409 -17.19 35.19 18.71
C LEU A 409 -16.90 35.96 20.00
N GLU A 410 -16.55 37.25 19.90
CA GLU A 410 -16.37 38.12 21.07
C GLU A 410 -17.68 38.25 21.90
N ARG A 411 -18.84 38.34 21.23
CA ARG A 411 -20.15 38.34 21.93
C ARG A 411 -20.46 37.02 22.63
N LEU A 412 -20.14 35.88 22.01
CA LEU A 412 -20.35 34.56 22.62
C LEU A 412 -19.44 34.35 23.83
N ALA A 413 -18.18 34.75 23.75
CA ALA A 413 -17.25 34.72 24.88
C ALA A 413 -17.78 35.56 26.06
N ALA A 414 -18.24 36.78 25.79
CA ALA A 414 -18.83 37.64 26.82
C ALA A 414 -20.11 37.04 27.46
N ARG A 415 -20.88 36.21 26.73
CA ARG A 415 -22.06 35.51 27.29
C ARG A 415 -21.67 34.35 28.19
N LEU A 416 -20.58 33.65 27.87
CA LEU A 416 -20.06 32.56 28.70
C LEU A 416 -19.49 33.09 30.03
N ASP A 417 -18.78 34.21 29.99
CA ASP A 417 -18.22 34.83 31.21
C ASP A 417 -19.29 35.39 32.15
N ASN A 418 -20.48 35.71 31.63
CA ASN A 418 -21.61 36.23 32.41
C ASN A 418 -22.69 35.18 32.75
N ALA A 419 -22.47 33.89 32.43
CA ALA A 419 -23.43 32.85 32.76
C ALA A 419 -23.42 32.59 34.27
N PRO A 420 -24.56 32.72 34.99
CA PRO A 420 -24.59 32.46 36.42
C PRO A 420 -24.31 30.98 36.69
N VAL A 421 -23.31 30.72 37.53
CA VAL A 421 -22.95 29.39 38.02
C VAL A 421 -24.13 28.85 38.84
N ALA A 422 -24.99 28.05 38.19
CA ALA A 422 -26.11 27.41 38.85
C ALA A 422 -25.61 26.39 39.88
N ALA A 423 -26.15 26.51 41.09
CA ALA A 423 -25.75 25.80 42.28
C ALA A 423 -25.90 24.27 42.18
N SER A 424 -25.00 23.60 42.89
CA SER A 424 -24.86 22.16 43.09
C SER A 424 -26.20 21.43 43.31
N VAL A 425 -26.46 20.43 42.47
CA VAL A 425 -27.56 19.47 42.63
C VAL A 425 -27.15 18.42 43.67
N THR A 426 -27.81 18.45 44.82
CA THR A 426 -27.69 17.46 45.90
C THR A 426 -28.41 16.17 45.51
N VAL A 427 -27.70 15.05 45.48
CA VAL A 427 -28.27 13.71 45.21
C VAL A 427 -28.84 13.14 46.51
N ALA A 428 -30.12 12.74 46.49
CA ALA A 428 -30.81 12.07 47.59
C ALA A 428 -30.60 10.54 47.55
N PRO A 429 -30.61 9.84 48.70
CA PRO A 429 -30.23 8.43 48.79
C PRO A 429 -31.39 7.47 48.47
N GLU A 430 -30.99 6.28 47.99
CA GLU A 430 -31.79 5.18 47.50
C GLU A 430 -32.70 4.54 48.57
N ALA A 431 -33.95 4.28 48.18
CA ALA A 431 -34.90 3.49 48.97
C ALA A 431 -34.90 2.02 48.53
N ARG A 432 -34.74 1.18 49.55
CA ARG A 432 -34.77 -0.29 49.58
C ARG A 432 -36.21 -0.78 49.31
N VAL A 433 -36.41 -1.70 48.36
CA VAL A 433 -37.71 -2.39 48.18
C VAL A 433 -37.53 -3.90 48.34
N GLU A 434 -38.42 -4.44 49.15
CA GLU A 434 -38.48 -5.80 49.67
C GLU A 434 -38.92 -6.84 48.63
N ARG A 435 -38.55 -8.09 48.91
CA ARG A 435 -39.02 -9.30 48.23
C ARG A 435 -40.40 -9.70 48.77
N GLU A 436 -41.35 -9.97 47.89
CA GLU A 436 -42.47 -10.86 48.17
C GLU A 436 -42.64 -11.90 47.07
N ALA A 437 -43.18 -13.05 47.49
CA ALA A 437 -43.16 -14.33 46.81
C ALA A 437 -44.55 -14.72 46.28
N GLY A 438 -44.56 -15.49 45.18
CA GLY A 438 -45.51 -16.59 44.95
C GLY A 438 -46.79 -16.30 44.17
N GLU A 439 -46.90 -16.84 42.94
CA GLU A 439 -47.94 -17.83 42.55
C GLU A 439 -47.75 -18.35 41.10
N PRO A 440 -48.24 -19.58 40.77
CA PRO A 440 -47.83 -20.33 39.57
C PRO A 440 -48.75 -20.08 38.36
N ARG A 441 -48.16 -19.83 37.18
CA ARG A 441 -48.90 -19.71 35.91
C ARG A 441 -49.00 -21.06 35.16
N LYS A 442 -50.22 -21.34 34.68
CA LYS A 442 -50.64 -22.38 33.73
C LYS A 442 -49.80 -22.39 32.43
N PRO A 443 -49.70 -23.55 31.73
CA PRO A 443 -48.90 -23.69 30.52
C PRO A 443 -49.57 -23.00 29.32
N ALA A 444 -48.82 -22.13 28.65
CA ALA A 444 -49.22 -21.49 27.40
C ALA A 444 -48.69 -22.27 26.19
N THR A 445 -49.56 -22.41 25.19
CA THR A 445 -49.33 -22.93 23.83
C THR A 445 -48.13 -22.26 23.14
N PRO A 446 -47.30 -22.99 22.36
CA PRO A 446 -46.09 -22.43 21.77
C PRO A 446 -46.41 -21.43 20.63
N PRO A 447 -45.63 -20.33 20.51
CA PRO A 447 -45.76 -19.38 19.40
C PRO A 447 -45.12 -19.91 18.11
N PRO A 448 -45.51 -19.37 16.94
CA PRO A 448 -44.94 -19.77 15.65
C PRO A 448 -43.47 -19.34 15.56
N LEU A 449 -42.65 -20.22 14.98
CA LEU A 449 -41.22 -20.06 14.73
C LEU A 449 -40.94 -18.87 13.77
N GLY A 450 -40.87 -17.65 14.31
CA GLY A 450 -40.27 -16.49 13.67
C GLY A 450 -38.76 -16.44 13.98
N GLY A 451 -37.98 -17.25 13.28
CA GLY A 451 -36.54 -17.44 13.54
C GLY A 451 -35.64 -16.46 12.78
N ASN A 452 -34.87 -15.68 13.52
CA ASN A 452 -33.69 -14.94 13.07
C ASN A 452 -32.83 -15.75 12.09
N ALA A 453 -32.62 -15.23 10.88
CA ALA A 453 -31.71 -15.76 9.87
C ALA A 453 -30.24 -15.57 10.31
N ARG A 454 -29.82 -16.36 11.30
CA ARG A 454 -28.40 -16.56 11.59
C ARG A 454 -27.76 -17.23 10.38
N ARG A 455 -26.63 -16.69 9.94
CA ARG A 455 -25.71 -17.21 8.91
C ARG A 455 -25.65 -18.75 8.98
N ARG A 456 -26.44 -19.44 8.15
CA ARG A 456 -26.37 -20.90 8.05
C ARG A 456 -25.10 -21.21 7.27
N SER A 457 -24.12 -21.82 7.92
CA SER A 457 -23.09 -22.56 7.20
C SER A 457 -23.82 -23.55 6.29
N VAL A 458 -23.41 -23.60 5.03
CA VAL A 458 -23.87 -24.65 4.12
C VAL A 458 -23.15 -25.93 4.53
N ASP A 459 -23.67 -26.58 5.55
CA ASP A 459 -23.26 -27.92 5.96
C ASP A 459 -24.16 -28.92 5.22
N ILE A 460 -23.75 -29.25 4.00
CA ILE A 460 -24.34 -30.36 3.26
C ILE A 460 -23.69 -31.64 3.77
N PRO A 461 -24.45 -32.63 4.27
CA PRO A 461 -23.93 -33.93 4.65
C PRO A 461 -23.21 -34.63 3.49
N ASP A 462 -22.15 -35.37 3.79
CA ASP A 462 -21.31 -36.03 2.77
C ASP A 462 -22.10 -37.07 1.95
N ASP A 463 -23.10 -37.72 2.53
CA ASP A 463 -24.03 -38.66 1.87
C ASP A 463 -24.95 -37.96 0.86
N VAL A 464 -25.46 -36.77 1.18
CA VAL A 464 -26.24 -35.95 0.23
C VAL A 464 -25.38 -35.51 -0.96
N LEU A 465 -24.12 -35.15 -0.69
CA LEU A 465 -23.16 -34.80 -1.73
C LEU A 465 -22.83 -36.00 -2.63
N ALA A 466 -22.62 -37.19 -2.05
CA ALA A 466 -22.37 -38.42 -2.80
C ALA A 466 -23.59 -38.82 -3.65
N ALA A 467 -24.79 -38.76 -3.10
CA ALA A 467 -26.04 -39.04 -3.81
C ALA A 467 -26.21 -38.12 -5.03
N ALA A 468 -26.01 -36.81 -4.85
CA ALA A 468 -26.09 -35.84 -5.94
C ALA A 468 -25.07 -36.10 -7.07
N LEU A 469 -23.87 -36.58 -6.73
CA LEU A 469 -22.84 -36.95 -7.70
C LEU A 469 -23.15 -38.27 -8.42
N ASN A 470 -23.71 -39.26 -7.71
CA ASN A 470 -24.16 -40.53 -8.28
C ASN A 470 -25.34 -40.32 -9.23
N ASP A 471 -26.35 -39.55 -8.82
CA ASP A 471 -27.53 -39.21 -9.63
C ASP A 471 -27.15 -38.49 -10.93
N ALA A 472 -26.08 -37.68 -10.90
CA ALA A 472 -25.60 -36.98 -12.08
C ALA A 472 -24.95 -37.92 -13.13
N GLY A 473 -24.46 -39.10 -12.72
CA GLY A 473 -23.83 -40.09 -13.60
C GLY A 473 -22.57 -39.61 -14.35
N ARG A 474 -22.03 -38.44 -14.01
CA ARG A 474 -20.85 -37.84 -14.65
C ARG A 474 -20.08 -36.92 -13.69
N PRO A 475 -18.77 -36.69 -13.92
CA PRO A 475 -18.01 -35.74 -13.13
C PRO A 475 -18.58 -34.32 -13.25
N LEU A 476 -18.83 -33.66 -12.11
CA LEU A 476 -19.37 -32.29 -12.04
C LEU A 476 -18.30 -31.29 -11.65
N SER A 477 -18.31 -30.10 -12.27
CA SER A 477 -17.52 -28.96 -11.79
C SER A 477 -18.12 -28.37 -10.51
N SER A 478 -17.34 -27.59 -9.73
CA SER A 478 -17.86 -26.91 -8.52
C SER A 478 -19.07 -26.02 -8.82
N ARG A 479 -19.17 -25.46 -10.03
CA ARG A 479 -20.32 -24.63 -10.45
C ARG A 479 -21.56 -25.47 -10.73
N GLU A 480 -21.42 -26.60 -11.42
CA GLU A 480 -22.52 -27.52 -11.67
C GLU A 480 -23.03 -28.15 -10.37
N LEU A 481 -22.11 -28.54 -9.49
CA LEU A 481 -22.43 -29.14 -8.20
C LEU A 481 -23.22 -28.18 -7.29
N ARG A 482 -22.91 -26.88 -7.30
CA ARG A 482 -23.73 -25.85 -6.64
C ARG A 482 -25.17 -25.85 -7.16
N LYS A 483 -25.35 -25.94 -8.48
CA LYS A 483 -26.67 -25.95 -9.12
C LYS A 483 -27.46 -27.21 -8.74
N VAL A 484 -26.82 -28.37 -8.75
CA VAL A 484 -27.46 -29.66 -8.39
C VAL A 484 -27.85 -29.70 -6.92
N LEU A 485 -27.00 -29.19 -6.03
CA LEU A 485 -27.24 -29.15 -4.59
C LEU A 485 -28.18 -28.01 -4.14
N GLY A 486 -28.71 -27.20 -5.06
CA GLY A 486 -29.55 -26.05 -4.73
C GLY A 486 -28.85 -24.99 -3.88
N ILE A 487 -27.52 -24.90 -3.96
CA ILE A 487 -26.74 -23.91 -3.20
C ILE A 487 -26.93 -22.55 -3.86
N GLU A 488 -27.49 -21.59 -3.12
CA GLU A 488 -27.72 -20.24 -3.62
C GLU A 488 -26.44 -19.58 -4.15
N PRO A 489 -26.51 -18.77 -5.23
CA PRO A 489 -25.36 -18.06 -5.78
C PRO A 489 -24.67 -17.14 -4.77
N THR A 490 -25.44 -16.65 -3.78
CA THR A 490 -25.01 -15.78 -2.68
C THR A 490 -24.04 -16.46 -1.71
N VAL A 491 -23.98 -17.81 -1.69
CA VAL A 491 -23.09 -18.56 -0.81
C VAL A 491 -21.63 -18.37 -1.25
N PRO A 492 -20.76 -17.82 -0.39
CA PRO A 492 -19.38 -17.52 -0.77
C PRO A 492 -18.59 -18.76 -1.22
N GLY A 493 -17.73 -18.58 -2.24
CA GLY A 493 -16.88 -19.63 -2.84
C GLY A 493 -16.12 -20.51 -1.85
N HIS A 494 -15.62 -19.90 -0.77
CA HIS A 494 -14.79 -20.59 0.21
C HIS A 494 -15.57 -21.60 1.07
N HIS A 495 -16.89 -21.43 1.28
CA HIS A 495 -17.70 -22.42 1.99
C HIS A 495 -17.85 -23.71 1.19
N VAL A 496 -18.13 -23.60 -0.10
CA VAL A 496 -18.23 -24.74 -1.01
C VAL A 496 -16.87 -25.42 -1.17
N THR A 497 -15.78 -24.65 -1.24
CA THR A 497 -14.42 -25.19 -1.26
C THR A 497 -14.11 -25.99 0.01
N ARG A 498 -14.52 -25.50 1.19
CA ARG A 498 -14.34 -26.20 2.47
C ARG A 498 -15.12 -27.51 2.52
N MET A 499 -16.38 -27.50 2.09
CA MET A 499 -17.22 -28.70 1.97
C MET A 499 -16.57 -29.75 1.05
N LEU A 500 -16.11 -29.35 -0.14
CA LEU A 500 -15.47 -30.27 -1.09
C LEU A 500 -14.15 -30.83 -0.56
N ASN A 501 -13.34 -30.01 0.11
CA ASN A 501 -12.10 -30.48 0.72
C ASN A 501 -12.36 -31.45 1.88
N ARG A 502 -13.44 -31.26 2.66
CA ARG A 502 -13.86 -32.21 3.69
C ARG A 502 -14.24 -33.56 3.07
N ALA A 503 -15.08 -33.55 2.03
CA ALA A 503 -15.53 -34.76 1.33
C ALA A 503 -14.39 -35.49 0.60
N LEU A 504 -13.42 -34.74 0.06
CA LEU A 504 -12.19 -35.32 -0.51
C LEU A 504 -11.34 -36.00 0.58
N ALA A 505 -11.23 -35.37 1.75
CA ALA A 505 -10.45 -35.91 2.87
C ALA A 505 -11.12 -37.14 3.51
N SER A 506 -12.45 -37.21 3.53
CA SER A 506 -13.20 -38.39 3.97
C SER A 506 -13.24 -39.51 2.93
N GLY A 507 -12.76 -39.25 1.70
CA GLY A 507 -12.76 -40.24 0.62
C GLY A 507 -14.15 -40.50 0.04
N VAL A 508 -15.12 -39.61 0.25
CA VAL A 508 -16.49 -39.73 -0.25
C VAL A 508 -16.60 -39.32 -1.72
N ILE A 509 -15.68 -38.46 -2.17
CA ILE A 509 -15.60 -38.00 -3.55
C ILE A 509 -14.16 -38.10 -4.07
N HIS A 510 -14.01 -38.20 -5.38
CA HIS A 510 -12.74 -38.10 -6.08
C HIS A 510 -12.67 -36.83 -6.92
N ARG A 511 -11.47 -36.24 -7.02
CA ARG A 511 -11.21 -35.09 -7.89
C ARG A 511 -10.40 -35.52 -9.11
N THR A 512 -10.90 -35.18 -10.30
CA THR A 512 -10.20 -35.34 -11.57
C THR A 512 -9.84 -33.96 -12.15
N GLY A 513 -8.66 -33.84 -12.76
CA GLY A 513 -8.17 -32.60 -13.36
C GLY A 513 -7.43 -31.64 -12.42
N GLU A 514 -6.83 -30.61 -13.02
CA GLU A 514 -6.07 -29.57 -12.34
C GLU A 514 -6.96 -28.51 -11.69
N ARG A 515 -6.36 -27.60 -10.90
CA ARG A 515 -7.08 -26.62 -10.07
C ARG A 515 -8.12 -25.81 -10.86
N GLN A 516 -7.78 -25.34 -12.06
CA GLN A 516 -8.74 -24.73 -12.98
C GLN A 516 -9.34 -25.83 -13.86
N GLY A 517 -10.58 -26.20 -13.59
CA GLY A 517 -11.27 -27.29 -14.31
C GLY A 517 -11.40 -28.59 -13.53
N ALA A 518 -11.10 -28.59 -12.23
CA ALA A 518 -11.36 -29.72 -11.36
C ALA A 518 -12.82 -30.17 -11.43
N ARG A 519 -13.01 -31.47 -11.67
CA ARG A 519 -14.30 -32.14 -11.66
C ARG A 519 -14.34 -33.18 -10.55
N TYR A 520 -15.52 -33.39 -9.99
CA TYR A 520 -15.74 -34.24 -8.84
C TYR A 520 -16.66 -35.40 -9.22
N THR A 521 -16.33 -36.61 -8.78
CA THR A 521 -17.18 -37.81 -8.87
C THR A 521 -17.39 -38.36 -7.46
N ALA A 522 -18.46 -39.11 -7.23
CA ALA A 522 -18.55 -39.95 -6.03
C ALA A 522 -17.41 -40.98 -6.05
N ALA A 523 -16.93 -41.37 -4.87
CA ALA A 523 -15.91 -42.39 -4.69
C ALA A 523 -16.48 -43.81 -4.86
#